data_AF-A0A6D2C6S3-F1
#
_entry.id   AF-A0A6D2C6S3-F1
#
_cell.length_a   1.000
_cell.length_b   1.000
_cell.length_c   1.000
_cell.angle_alpha   90.00
_cell.angle_beta   90.00
_cell.angle_gamma   90.00
#
_symmetry.space_group_name_H-M   'P 1'
#
loop_
_entity.id
_entity.type
_entity.pdbx_description
1 polymer ?
#
loop_
_entity_poly.entity_id
_entity_poly.type
_entity_poly.pdbx_seq_one_letter_code
_entity_poly.pdbx_strand_id
1 'polypeptide(L)' 'MYFSYGEDKIRLNETSRHSQDINLHIKTQGYEEGERLDLTLEFQGKTYQTTATIRDNQAIILNVFNELSKEQ' A
#
# COMPACT_ATOMS: atom_id res chain seq x y z
N MET A 1 2.67 -7.21 7.17
CA MET A 1 2.70 -6.10 6.20
C MET A 1 4.05 -6.11 5.52
N TYR A 2 4.12 -5.82 4.22
CA TYR A 2 5.37 -5.64 3.49
C TYR A 2 5.19 -4.70 2.31
N PHE A 3 6.30 -4.20 1.75
CA PHE A 3 6.30 -3.39 0.55
C PHE A 3 6.83 -4.19 -0.64
N SER A 4 6.37 -3.84 -1.83
CA SER A 4 6.92 -4.33 -3.10
C SER A 4 7.04 -3.16 -4.08
N TYR A 5 7.70 -3.36 -5.21
CA TYR A 5 7.73 -2.36 -6.28
C TYR A 5 7.41 -2.96 -7.65
N GLY A 6 7.03 -2.10 -8.58
CA GLY A 6 6.69 -2.43 -9.96
C GLY A 6 5.38 -3.22 -10.12
N GLU A 7 4.99 -3.45 -11.37
CA GLU A 7 3.79 -4.22 -11.73
C GLU A 7 3.88 -5.68 -11.27
N ASP A 8 5.10 -6.23 -11.33
CA ASP A 8 5.45 -7.58 -10.89
C ASP A 8 5.41 -7.76 -9.37
N LYS A 9 5.22 -6.68 -8.60
CA LYS A 9 5.14 -6.69 -7.13
C LYS A 9 6.35 -7.38 -6.51
N ILE A 10 7.54 -7.03 -6.99
CA ILE A 10 8.81 -7.55 -6.48
C ILE A 10 8.96 -7.10 -5.03
N ARG A 11 8.98 -8.08 -4.11
CA ARG A 11 9.03 -7.80 -2.67
C ARG A 11 10.31 -7.07 -2.30
N LEU A 12 10.17 -6.00 -1.52
CA LEU A 12 11.30 -5.29 -0.92
C LEU A 12 11.78 -6.02 0.32
N ASN A 13 13.03 -6.48 0.26
CA ASN A 13 13.69 -7.18 1.36
C ASN A 13 14.67 -6.26 2.14
N GLU A 14 15.12 -5.15 1.54
CA GLU A 14 16.07 -4.18 2.09
C GLU A 14 15.77 -2.74 1.62
N THR A 15 16.64 -1.78 1.95
CA THR A 15 16.57 -0.38 1.47
C THR A 15 16.49 -0.30 -0.05
N SER A 16 15.38 0.23 -0.56
CA SER A 16 15.15 0.41 -2.00
C SER A 16 15.50 1.81 -2.46
N ARG A 17 16.04 1.94 -3.67
CA ARG A 17 16.16 3.23 -4.39
C ARG A 17 14.91 3.55 -5.23
N HIS A 18 13.98 2.61 -5.35
CA HIS A 18 12.72 2.78 -6.06
C HIS A 18 11.69 3.40 -5.13
N SER A 19 11.19 4.59 -5.45
CA SER A 19 10.22 5.34 -4.63
C SER A 19 8.91 5.65 -5.35
N GLN A 20 8.81 5.39 -6.66
CA GLN A 20 7.70 5.85 -7.51
C GLN A 20 6.68 4.75 -7.85
N ASP A 21 6.94 3.50 -7.49
CA ASP A 21 6.11 2.36 -7.87
C ASP A 21 5.94 1.39 -6.70
N ILE A 22 5.92 1.93 -5.47
CA ILE A 22 5.80 1.15 -4.25
C ILE A 22 4.36 0.71 -4.01
N ASN A 23 4.16 -0.59 -3.80
CA ASN A 23 2.90 -1.17 -3.38
C ASN A 23 2.96 -1.59 -1.90
N LEU A 24 1.87 -1.37 -1.17
CA LEU A 24 1.71 -1.79 0.22
C LEU A 24 0.84 -3.05 0.29
N HIS A 25 1.36 -4.09 0.92
CA HIS A 25 0.67 -5.37 1.14
C HIS A 25 0.34 -5.57 2.61
N ILE A 26 -0.94 -5.70 2.93
CA ILE A 26 -1.48 -5.91 4.27
C ILE A 26 -2.13 -7.29 4.29
N LYS A 27 -1.66 -8.17 5.18
CA LYS A 27 -2.32 -9.45 5.46
C LYS A 27 -3.30 -9.22 6.60
N THR A 28 -4.56 -9.58 6.38
CA THR A 28 -5.65 -9.41 7.34
C THR A 28 -6.09 -10.78 7.89
N GLN A 29 -6.75 -10.77 9.05
CA GLN A 29 -7.36 -11.95 9.66
C GLN A 29 -8.66 -11.53 10.34
N GLY A 30 -9.71 -12.35 10.22
CA GLY A 30 -11.01 -12.05 10.81
C GLY A 30 -11.85 -11.01 10.05
N TYR A 31 -11.46 -10.67 8.83
CA TYR A 31 -12.21 -9.79 7.93
C TYR A 31 -12.92 -10.61 6.86
N GLU A 32 -14.05 -10.10 6.38
CA GLU A 32 -14.79 -10.75 5.29
C GLU A 32 -14.27 -10.36 3.90
N GLU A 33 -14.51 -11.23 2.94
CA GLU A 33 -14.19 -11.02 1.54
C GLU A 33 -15.02 -9.84 0.98
N GLY A 34 -14.35 -8.83 0.42
CA GLY A 34 -15.00 -7.60 -0.05
C GLY A 34 -15.16 -6.51 1.00
N GLU A 35 -14.77 -6.77 2.25
CA GLU A 35 -14.78 -5.75 3.30
C GLU A 35 -13.80 -4.62 2.98
N ARG A 36 -14.15 -3.40 3.39
CA ARG A 36 -13.33 -2.20 3.18
C ARG A 36 -12.49 -1.92 4.42
N LEU A 37 -11.20 -1.74 4.19
CA LEU A 37 -10.22 -1.28 5.16
C LEU A 37 -9.94 0.20 4.91
N ASP A 38 -10.26 1.06 5.87
CA ASP A 38 -9.85 2.47 5.87
C ASP A 38 -8.48 2.59 6.55
N LEU A 39 -7.55 3.33 5.94
CA LEU A 39 -6.15 3.39 6.33
C LEU A 39 -5.67 4.83 6.40
N THR A 40 -5.03 5.17 7.51
CA THR A 40 -4.27 6.41 7.66
C THR A 40 -2.79 6.11 7.48
N LEU A 41 -2.17 6.78 6.51
CA LEU A 41 -0.74 6.67 6.20
C LEU A 41 -0.03 7.96 6.58
N GLU A 42 1.11 7.85 7.26
CA GLU A 42 2.00 8.98 7.52
C GLU A 42 3.29 8.80 6.73
N PHE A 43 3.62 9.79 5.89
CA PHE A 43 4.82 9.79 5.08
C PHE A 43 5.41 11.20 4.99
N GLN A 44 6.69 11.35 5.30
CA GLN A 44 7.41 12.64 5.28
C GLN A 44 6.68 13.77 6.05
N GLY A 45 6.08 13.44 7.20
CA GLY A 45 5.35 14.41 8.03
C GLY A 45 3.99 14.84 7.48
N LYS A 46 3.50 14.18 6.43
CA LYS A 46 2.17 14.36 5.88
C LYS A 46 1.31 13.12 6.15
N THR A 47 0.04 13.35 6.44
CA THR A 47 -0.95 12.29 6.69
C THR A 47 -1.91 12.18 5.52
N TYR A 48 -2.21 10.95 5.11
CA TYR A 48 -3.06 10.65 3.98
C TYR A 48 -4.06 9.55 4.35
N GLN A 49 -5.28 9.68 3.86
CA GLN A 49 -6.30 8.65 4.01
C GLN A 49 -6.42 7.88 2.71
N THR A 50 -6.43 6.56 2.81
CA THR A 50 -6.69 5.68 1.68
C THR A 50 -7.54 4.50 2.12
N THR A 51 -7.97 3.71 1.16
CA THR A 51 -8.91 2.63 1.38
C THR A 51 -8.48 1.43 0.55
N ALA A 52 -8.71 0.24 1.06
CA ALA A 52 -8.42 -0.99 0.34
C ALA A 52 -9.54 -1.99 0.56
N THR A 53 -9.88 -2.75 -0.48
CA THR A 53 -10.81 -3.87 -0.36
C THR A 53 -10.06 -5.14 -0.04
N ILE A 54 -10.58 -5.90 0.90
CA ILE A 54 -10.02 -7.19 1.30
C ILE A 54 -10.39 -8.24 0.26
N ARG A 55 -9.35 -8.92 -0.24
CA ARG A 55 -9.39 -10.04 -1.19
C ARG A 55 -8.44 -11.12 -0.70
N ASP A 56 -8.90 -12.35 -0.54
CA ASP A 56 -8.06 -13.49 -0.14
C ASP A 56 -7.24 -13.22 1.14
N ASN A 57 -7.89 -12.65 2.16
CA ASN A 57 -7.27 -12.22 3.43
C ASN A 57 -6.13 -11.20 3.26
N GLN A 58 -6.16 -10.42 2.18
CA GLN A 58 -5.16 -9.42 1.86
C GLN A 58 -5.79 -8.14 1.36
N ALA A 59 -5.13 -7.03 1.66
CA ALA A 59 -5.41 -5.73 1.07
C ALA A 59 -4.12 -5.23 0.42
N ILE A 60 -4.18 -4.90 -0.87
CA ILE A 60 -3.04 -4.42 -1.64
C ILE A 60 -3.36 -3.03 -2.17
N ILE A 61 -2.51 -2.06 -1.83
CA ILE A 61 -2.57 -0.71 -2.38
C ILE A 61 -1.40 -0.55 -3.35
N LEU A 62 -1.72 -0.34 -4.61
CA LEU A 62 -0.71 -0.14 -5.65
C LEU A 62 -0.25 1.31 -5.66
N ASN A 63 1.04 1.54 -5.92
CA ASN A 63 1.64 2.87 -6.01
C ASN A 63 1.21 3.77 -4.84
N VAL A 64 1.34 3.26 -3.60
CA VAL A 64 0.81 3.84 -2.36
C VAL A 64 1.27 5.28 -2.11
N PHE A 65 2.34 5.71 -2.78
CA PHE A 65 2.89 7.07 -2.71
C PHE A 65 2.65 7.93 -3.98
N ASN A 66 2.12 7.39 -5.09
CA ASN A 66 1.90 8.18 -6.31
C ASN A 66 0.67 9.09 -6.24
N GLU A 67 -0.31 8.76 -5.42
CA GLU A 67 -1.38 9.71 -5.10
C GLU A 67 -0.81 10.96 -4.41
N LEU A 68 0.40 10.88 -3.84
CA LEU A 68 1.08 11.99 -3.15
C LEU A 68 1.93 12.87 -4.08
N SER A 69 2.22 12.41 -5.31
CA SER A 69 3.08 13.12 -6.27
C SER A 69 2.30 13.98 -7.27
N LYS A 70 0.97 13.91 -7.28
CA LYS A 70 0.11 14.71 -8.18
C LYS A 70 -0.16 16.14 -7.67
N GLU A 71 0.31 16.49 -6.47
CA GLU A 71 0.16 17.83 -5.87
C GLU A 71 1.40 18.73 -6.06
N GLN A 72 2.22 18.51 -7.10
CA GLN A 72 3.38 19.36 -7.44
C GLN A 72 3.24 20.00 -8.81
#